data_AF-A0A0Q4B6X7-F1
#
_entry.id   AF-A0A0Q4B6X7-F1
#
_cell.length_a   1.000
_cell.length_b   1.000
_cell.length_c   1.000
_cell.angle_alpha   90.00
_cell.angle_beta   90.00
_cell.angle_gamma   90.00
#
_symmetry.space_group_name_H-M   'P 1'
#
loop_
_entity.id
_entity.type
_entity.pdbx_description
1 polymer ?
#
loop_
_entity_poly.entity_id
_entity_poly.type
_entity_poly.pdbx_seq_one_letter_code
_entity_poly.pdbx_strand_id
1 'polypeptide(L)'
;MEQGLQDELDALEEAVGQLAGRIAERERQATVLVQRVAELEEALTTAQEAAERDRTLGAVRQAALAFGPDSEDARTARKLIDQLLKEIENCIALLRG
;
A
#
# COMPACT_ATOMS: atom_id res chain seq x y z
N MET A 1 -57.14 -20.51 -37.55
CA MET A 1 -56.42 -19.22 -37.41
C MET A 1 -56.30 -18.85 -35.94
N GLU A 2 -57.39 -18.89 -35.16
CA GLU A 2 -57.36 -18.61 -33.70
C GLU A 2 -56.44 -19.55 -32.91
N GLN A 3 -56.48 -20.87 -33.14
CA GLN A 3 -55.58 -21.81 -32.44
C GLN A 3 -54.09 -21.54 -32.68
N GLY A 4 -53.68 -21.23 -33.91
CA GLY A 4 -52.27 -20.92 -34.21
C GLY A 4 -51.78 -19.63 -33.54
N LEU A 5 -52.66 -18.63 -33.41
CA LEU A 5 -52.36 -17.40 -32.66
C LEU A 5 -52.25 -17.66 -31.16
N GLN A 6 -53.01 -18.63 -30.65
CA GLN A 6 -53.00 -19.03 -29.24
C GLN A 6 -51.71 -19.78 -28.90
N ASP A 7 -51.31 -20.72 -29.75
CA ASP A 7 -50.03 -21.43 -29.60
C ASP A 7 -48.83 -20.47 -29.65
N GLU A 8 -48.87 -19.45 -30.51
CA GLU A 8 -47.84 -18.40 -30.58
C GLU A 8 -47.82 -17.51 -29.33
N LEU A 9 -48.98 -17.19 -28.75
CA LEU A 9 -49.08 -16.44 -27.50
C LEU A 9 -48.50 -17.22 -26.33
N ASP A 10 -48.81 -18.53 -26.23
CA ASP A 10 -48.29 -19.40 -25.17
C ASP A 10 -46.76 -19.52 -25.26
N ALA A 11 -46.22 -19.69 -26.48
CA ALA A 11 -44.78 -19.73 -26.71
C ALA A 11 -44.10 -18.39 -26.37
N LEU A 12 -44.76 -17.27 -26.66
CA LEU A 12 -44.26 -15.94 -26.29
C LEU A 12 -44.26 -15.74 -24.78
N GLU A 13 -45.31 -16.17 -24.08
CA GLU A 13 -45.40 -16.11 -22.62
C GLU A 13 -44.27 -16.91 -21.96
N GLU A 14 -43.99 -18.11 -22.45
CA GLU A 14 -42.88 -18.92 -21.97
C GLU A 14 -41.52 -18.23 -22.20
N ALA A 15 -41.30 -17.70 -23.40
CA ALA A 15 -40.06 -16.99 -23.73
C ALA A 15 -39.85 -15.74 -22.87
N VAL A 16 -40.92 -14.98 -22.61
CA VAL A 16 -40.90 -13.81 -21.71
C VAL A 16 -40.58 -14.24 -20.28
N GLY A 17 -41.18 -15.33 -19.79
CA GLY A 17 -40.89 -15.90 -18.48
C GLY A 17 -39.42 -16.31 -18.31
N GLN A 18 -38.86 -16.99 -19.32
CA GLN A 18 -37.44 -17.38 -19.33
C GLN A 18 -36.52 -16.16 -19.35
N LEU A 19 -36.84 -15.13 -20.15
CA LEU A 19 -36.06 -13.88 -20.19
C LEU A 19 -36.11 -13.14 -18.85
N ALA A 20 -37.28 -13.04 -18.22
CA ALA A 20 -37.43 -12.44 -16.90
C ALA A 20 -36.58 -13.16 -15.85
N GLY A 21 -36.57 -14.50 -15.86
CA GLY A 21 -35.72 -15.30 -14.99
C GLY A 21 -34.23 -15.04 -15.21
N ARG A 22 -33.79 -14.95 -16.47
CA ARG A 22 -32.39 -14.64 -16.81
C ARG A 22 -31.98 -13.22 -16.41
N ILE A 23 -32.88 -12.24 -16.50
CA ILE A 23 -32.64 -10.87 -16.06
C ILE A 23 -32.46 -10.84 -14.54
N ALA A 24 -33.38 -11.46 -13.79
CA ALA A 24 -33.29 -11.51 -12.33
C ALA A 24 -31.98 -12.17 -11.85
N GLU A 25 -31.54 -13.23 -12.52
CA GLU A 25 -30.27 -13.87 -12.19
C GLU A 25 -29.06 -12.97 -12.49
N ARG A 26 -29.06 -12.27 -13.63
CA ARG A 26 -28.00 -11.29 -13.96
C ARG A 26 -27.96 -10.13 -12.99
N GLU A 27 -29.10 -9.63 -12.52
CA GLU A 27 -29.17 -8.56 -11.52
C GLU A 27 -28.58 -9.00 -10.17
N ARG A 28 -28.83 -10.24 -9.75
CA ARG A 28 -28.20 -10.82 -8.56
C ARG A 28 -26.69 -10.92 -8.72
N GLN A 29 -26.23 -11.44 -9.85
CA GLN A 29 -24.80 -11.55 -10.16
C GLN A 29 -24.13 -10.17 -10.18
N ALA A 30 -24.76 -9.17 -10.79
CA ALA A 30 -24.27 -7.80 -10.81
C ALA A 30 -24.14 -7.22 -9.40
N THR A 31 -25.14 -7.47 -8.53
CA THR A 31 -25.10 -7.03 -7.13
C THR A 31 -23.92 -7.63 -6.37
N VAL A 32 -23.68 -8.94 -6.53
CA VAL A 32 -22.53 -9.62 -5.92
C VAL A 32 -21.20 -9.06 -6.44
N LEU A 33 -21.09 -8.82 -7.75
CA LEU A 33 -19.89 -8.23 -8.34
C LEU A 33 -19.63 -6.82 -7.82
N VAL A 34 -20.66 -5.98 -7.68
CA VAL A 34 -20.53 -4.63 -7.11
C VAL A 34 -20.01 -4.69 -5.68
N GLN A 35 -20.54 -5.60 -4.85
CA GLN A 35 -20.04 -5.79 -3.48
C GLN A 35 -18.57 -6.23 -3.48
N ARG A 36 -18.21 -7.16 -4.36
CA ARG A 36 -16.83 -7.66 -4.46
C ARG A 36 -15.84 -6.59 -4.94
N VAL A 37 -16.26 -5.71 -5.85
CA VAL A 37 -15.47 -4.55 -6.29
C VAL A 37 -15.22 -3.62 -5.11
N ALA A 38 -16.24 -3.29 -4.31
CA ALA A 38 -16.08 -2.43 -3.14
C ALA A 38 -15.09 -3.03 -2.10
N GLU A 39 -15.17 -4.33 -1.83
CA GLU A 39 -14.21 -5.03 -0.96
C GLU A 39 -12.77 -4.95 -1.48
N LEU A 40 -12.59 -5.10 -2.80
CA LEU A 40 -11.28 -5.04 -3.43
C LEU A 40 -10.71 -3.62 -3.44
N GLU A 41 -11.55 -2.60 -3.61
CA GLU A 41 -11.15 -1.20 -3.53
C GLU A 41 -10.64 -0.86 -2.12
N GLU A 42 -11.35 -1.29 -1.07
CA GLU A 42 -10.92 -1.09 0.31
C GLU A 42 -9.60 -1.81 0.63
N ALA A 43 -9.45 -3.06 0.17
CA ALA A 43 -8.21 -3.82 0.30
C ALA A 43 -7.05 -3.15 -0.44
N LEU A 44 -7.30 -2.59 -1.63
CA LEU A 44 -6.30 -1.87 -2.41
C LEU A 44 -5.83 -0.59 -1.69
N THR A 45 -6.75 0.19 -1.13
CA THR A 45 -6.41 1.38 -0.33
C THR A 45 -5.53 1.00 0.86
N THR A 46 -5.89 -0.06 1.59
CA THR A 46 -5.10 -0.55 2.73
C THR A 46 -3.69 -0.98 2.31
N ALA A 47 -3.57 -1.68 1.18
CA ALA A 47 -2.28 -2.11 0.66
C ALA A 47 -1.40 -0.93 0.21
N GLN A 48 -2.01 0.11 -0.37
CA GLN A 48 -1.31 1.33 -0.76
C GLN A 48 -0.76 2.09 0.45
N GLU A 49 -1.56 2.23 1.51
CA GLU A 49 -1.09 2.84 2.77
C GLU A 49 0.07 2.07 3.40
N ALA A 50 0.00 0.73 3.41
CA ALA A 50 1.08 -0.11 3.94
C ALA A 50 2.36 0.08 3.13
N ALA A 51 2.27 0.11 1.80
CA ALA A 51 3.42 0.35 0.93
C ALA A 51 4.04 1.75 1.14
N GLU A 52 3.22 2.77 1.39
CA GLU A 52 3.71 4.11 1.72
C GLU A 52 4.40 4.18 3.08
N ARG A 53 3.84 3.51 4.10
CA ARG A 53 4.48 3.36 5.41
C ARG A 53 5.84 2.69 5.30
N ASP A 54 5.93 1.61 4.53
CA ASP A 54 7.19 0.88 4.31
C ASP A 54 8.24 1.74 3.60
N ARG A 55 7.84 2.53 2.59
CA ARG A 55 8.74 3.48 1.93
C ARG A 55 9.26 4.53 2.91
N THR A 56 8.36 5.11 3.71
CA THR A 56 8.70 6.10 4.74
C THR A 56 9.67 5.50 5.76
N LEU A 57 9.40 4.29 6.25
CA LEU A 57 10.27 3.60 7.18
C LEU A 57 11.66 3.32 6.58
N GLY A 58 11.71 2.93 5.31
CA GLY A 58 12.96 2.77 4.56
C GLY A 58 13.77 4.06 4.50
N ALA A 59 13.13 5.18 4.19
CA ALA A 59 13.77 6.50 4.16
C ALA A 59 14.29 6.91 5.55
N VAL A 60 13.50 6.69 6.61
CA VAL A 60 13.90 6.96 8.00
C VAL A 60 15.12 6.11 8.39
N ARG A 61 15.14 4.82 8.02
CA ARG A 61 16.30 3.94 8.28
C ARG A 61 17.55 4.42 7.55
N GLN A 62 17.44 4.85 6.30
CA GLN A 62 18.56 5.40 5.56
C GLN A 62 19.09 6.69 6.20
N ALA A 63 18.21 7.59 6.61
CA ALA A 63 18.59 8.80 7.34
C ALA A 63 19.29 8.47 8.66
N ALA A 64 18.77 7.49 9.42
CA ALA A 64 19.38 7.04 10.66
C ALA A 64 20.79 6.46 10.45
N LEU A 65 21.06 5.80 9.32
CA LEU A 65 22.41 5.34 8.99
C LEU A 65 23.33 6.50 8.58
N ALA A 66 22.81 7.47 7.81
CA ALA A 66 23.58 8.62 7.36
C ALA A 66 23.98 9.57 8.50
N PHE A 67 23.11 9.74 9.50
CA PHE A 67 23.34 10.66 10.64
C PHE A 67 23.57 9.94 11.97
N GLY A 68 23.66 8.61 11.95
CA GLY A 68 23.80 7.80 13.15
C GLY A 68 25.17 7.90 13.81
N PRO A 69 25.33 7.30 15.00
CA PRO A 69 26.61 7.30 15.71
C PRO A 69 27.73 6.60 14.94
N ASP A 70 27.44 5.81 13.93
CA ASP A 70 28.43 5.14 13.07
C ASP A 70 28.61 5.83 11.70
N SER A 71 27.97 6.98 11.49
CA SER A 71 28.13 7.76 10.27
C SER A 71 29.59 8.14 10.04
N GLU A 72 29.93 8.43 8.79
CA GLU A 72 31.26 8.95 8.45
C GLU A 72 31.56 10.25 9.18
N ASP A 73 30.58 11.15 9.28
CA ASP A 73 30.68 12.40 10.02
C ASP A 73 30.93 12.17 11.50
N ALA A 74 30.19 11.26 12.15
CA ALA A 74 30.38 10.93 13.56
C ALA A 74 31.74 10.27 13.82
N ARG A 75 32.22 9.41 12.90
CA ARG A 75 33.58 8.84 12.97
C ARG A 75 34.65 9.92 12.79
N THR A 76 34.44 10.87 11.88
CA THR A 76 35.37 11.97 11.63
C THR A 76 35.43 12.92 12.81
N ALA A 77 34.29 13.32 13.38
CA ALA A 77 34.22 14.15 14.57
C ALA A 77 34.97 13.52 15.76
N ARG A 78 34.78 12.21 16.00
CA ARG A 78 35.53 11.50 17.06
C ARG A 78 37.04 11.53 16.84
N LYS A 79 37.50 11.30 15.60
CA LYS A 79 38.94 11.39 15.28
C LYS A 79 39.50 12.79 15.54
N LEU A 80 38.77 13.84 15.18
CA LEU A 80 39.17 15.22 15.41
C LEU A 80 39.23 15.54 16.91
N ILE A 81 38.24 15.08 17.68
CA ILE A 81 38.23 15.23 19.14
C ILE A 81 39.45 14.51 19.75
N ASP A 82 39.75 13.28 19.34
CA ASP A 82 40.91 12.54 19.84
C ASP A 82 42.24 13.23 19.52
N GLN A 83 42.35 13.88 18.35
CA GLN A 83 43.51 14.68 17.98
C GLN A 83 43.65 15.93 18.87
N LEU A 84 42.55 16.67 19.06
CA LEU A 84 42.54 17.85 19.93
C LEU A 84 42.89 17.52 21.38
N LEU A 85 42.38 16.40 21.91
CA LEU A 85 42.70 15.95 23.27
C LEU A 85 44.20 15.69 23.43
N LYS A 86 44.84 15.02 22.46
CA LYS A 86 46.30 14.79 22.47
C LYS A 86 47.09 16.09 22.41
N GLU A 87 46.67 17.05 21.59
CA GLU A 87 47.32 18.36 21.52
C GLU A 87 47.22 19.12 22.85
N ILE A 88 46.04 19.11 23.49
CA ILE A 88 45.83 19.72 24.80
C ILE A 88 46.73 19.06 25.86
N GLU A 89 46.81 17.73 25.90
CA GLU A 89 47.69 17.00 26.81
C GLU A 89 49.16 17.39 26.62
N ASN A 90 49.62 17.50 25.38
CA ASN A 90 50.97 17.95 25.06
C ASN A 90 51.22 19.40 25.54
N CYS A 91 50.28 20.32 25.30
CA CYS A 91 50.38 21.69 25.80
C CYS A 91 50.44 21.74 27.34
N ILE A 92 49.61 20.95 28.03
CA ILE A 92 49.63 20.88 29.49
C ILE A 92 50.97 20.34 29.99
N ALA A 93 51.54 19.31 29.35
CA ALA A 93 52.84 18.77 29.71
C ALA A 93 53.96 19.82 29.57
N LEU A 94 53.95 20.59 28.48
CA LEU A 94 54.89 21.70 28.25
C LEU A 94 54.78 22.81 29.29
N LEU A 95 53.57 23.06 29.83
CA LEU A 95 53.36 24.06 30.88
C LEU A 95 53.73 23.57 32.30
N ARG A 96 53.90 22.26 32.49
CA ARG A 96 54.25 21.65 33.78
C ARG A 96 55.73 21.30 33.92
N GLY A 97 56.46 21.21 32.81
CA GLY A 97 57.93 21.10 32.79
C GLY A 97 58.60 22.45 32.92
#